data_AF-A0A0J1QSM4-F1
#
_entry.id   AF-A0A0J1QSM4-F1
#
_cell.length_a   1.000
_cell.length_b   1.000
_cell.length_c   1.000
_cell.angle_alpha   90.00
_cell.angle_beta   90.00
_cell.angle_gamma   90.00
#
_symmetry.space_group_name_H-M   'P 1'
#
loop_
_entity.id
_entity.type
_entity.pdbx_description
1 polymer ?
#
loop_
_entity_poly.entity_id
_entity_poly.type
_entity_poly.pdbx_seq_one_letter_code
_entity_poly.pdbx_strand_id
1 'polypeptide(L)' 'MNKKTKRTFTPEFRLECAQLIVDKGYSYRQASEAMNVGSTTLESWVRQLRRE' A
#
# COMPACT_ATOMS: atom_id res chain seq x y z
N MET A 1 -17.93 20.52 -10.54
CA MET A 1 -16.97 19.41 -10.68
C MET A 1 -16.22 19.25 -9.37
N ASN A 2 -16.72 18.43 -8.44
CA ASN A 2 -15.99 18.13 -7.20
C ASN A 2 -14.84 17.19 -7.52
N LYS A 3 -13.65 17.75 -7.74
CA LYS A 3 -12.40 16.98 -7.78
C LYS A 3 -12.22 16.40 -6.38
N LYS A 4 -12.74 15.19 -6.16
CA LYS A 4 -12.39 14.38 -4.98
C LYS A 4 -10.88 14.33 -4.98
N THR A 5 -10.25 15.09 -4.09
CA THR A 5 -8.81 15.07 -3.88
C THR A 5 -8.46 13.64 -3.51
N LYS A 6 -8.11 12.81 -4.51
CA LYS A 6 -7.62 11.47 -4.26
C LYS A 6 -6.49 11.67 -3.27
N ARG A 7 -6.59 11.08 -2.08
CA ARG A 7 -5.48 11.10 -1.13
C ARG A 7 -4.32 10.41 -1.83
N THR A 8 -3.43 11.18 -2.44
CA THR A 8 -2.32 10.66 -3.22
C THR A 8 -1.28 10.24 -2.21
N PHE A 9 -1.26 8.95 -1.88
CA PHE A 9 -0.12 8.36 -1.21
C PHE A 9 1.10 8.55 -2.10
N THR A 10 2.18 9.05 -1.51
CA THR A 10 3.47 9.21 -2.18
C THR A 10 3.97 7.85 -2.66
N PRO A 11 4.68 7.78 -3.80
CA PRO A 11 5.25 6.53 -4.27
C PRO A 11 6.12 5.85 -3.20
N GLU A 12 6.85 6.63 -2.41
CA GLU A 12 7.66 6.17 -1.28
C GLU A 12 6.83 5.48 -0.19
N PHE A 13 5.66 6.05 0.16
CA PHE A 13 4.77 5.45 1.15
C PHE A 13 4.16 4.13 0.65
N ARG A 14 3.83 4.06 -0.65
CA ARG A 14 3.34 2.82 -1.25
C ARG A 14 4.40 1.73 -1.26
N LEU A 15 5.63 2.11 -1.58
CA LEU A 15 6.79 1.23 -1.57
C LEU A 15 7.03 0.70 -0.16
N GLU A 16 7.08 1.57 0.85
CA GLU A 16 7.28 1.18 2.24
C GLU A 16 6.22 0.18 2.71
N CYS A 17 4.95 0.45 2.41
CA CYS A 17 3.83 -0.46 2.69
C CYS A 17 3.98 -1.84 2.01
N ALA A 18 4.37 -1.84 0.73
CA ALA A 18 4.54 -3.07 -0.04
C ALA A 18 5.79 -3.85 0.41
N GLN A 19 6.86 -3.15 0.78
CA GLN A 19 8.09 -3.74 1.29
C GLN A 19 7.86 -4.40 2.65
N LEU A 20 7.04 -3.82 3.54
CA LEU A 20 6.66 -4.47 4.80
C LEU A 20 6.01 -5.85 4.57
N ILE A 21 5.21 -6.00 3.51
CA ILE A 21 4.55 -7.27 3.19
C ILE A 21 5.52 -8.25 2.52
N VAL A 22 6.32 -7.78 1.56
CA VAL A 22 7.20 -8.63 0.74
C VAL A 22 8.50 -8.99 1.47
N ASP A 23 9.15 -8.02 2.10
CA ASP A 23 10.45 -8.15 2.76
C ASP A 23 10.29 -8.60 4.22
N LYS A 24 9.43 -7.91 4.97
CA LYS A 24 9.22 -8.22 6.41
C LYS A 24 8.20 -9.34 6.64
N GLY A 25 7.54 -9.82 5.59
CA GLY A 25 6.56 -10.91 5.67
C GLY A 25 5.27 -10.53 6.43
N TYR A 26 4.96 -9.24 6.54
CA TYR A 26 3.73 -8.82 7.21
C TYR A 26 2.50 -9.31 6.44
N SER A 27 1.47 -9.74 7.17
CA SER A 27 0.17 -9.99 6.54
C SER A 27 -0.47 -8.67 6.08
N TYR A 28 -1.30 -8.71 5.04
CA TYR A 28 -2.07 -7.55 4.57
C TYR A 28 -2.87 -6.89 5.69
N ARG A 29 -3.35 -7.69 6.67
CA ARG A 29 -4.06 -7.19 7.84
C ARG A 29 -3.14 -6.39 8.77
N GLN A 30 -1.95 -6.91 9.09
CA GLN A 30 -0.98 -6.19 9.93
C GLN A 30 -0.49 -4.91 9.25
N ALA A 31 -0.19 -4.96 7.95
CA ALA A 31 0.21 -3.78 7.20
C ALA A 31 -0.94 -2.75 7.09
N SER A 32 -2.18 -3.22 6.96
CA SER A 32 -3.38 -2.38 6.97
C SER A 32 -3.58 -1.68 8.31
N GLU A 33 -3.44 -2.40 9.42
CA GLU A 33 -3.55 -1.85 10.77
C GLU A 33 -2.39 -0.87 11.08
N ALA A 34 -1.16 -1.21 10.69
CA ALA A 34 0.02 -0.38 10.93
C ALA A 34 0.02 0.92 10.11
N MET A 35 -0.34 0.85 8.83
CA MET A 35 -0.26 1.99 7.90
C MET A 35 -1.60 2.70 7.70
N ASN A 36 -2.68 2.17 8.30
CA ASN A 36 -4.05 2.63 8.13
C ASN A 36 -4.50 2.66 6.65
N VAL A 37 -4.10 1.62 5.89
CA VAL A 37 -4.38 1.49 4.45
C VAL A 37 -5.24 0.26 4.21
N GLY A 38 -6.30 0.39 3.40
CA GLY A 38 -7.15 -0.76 3.07
C GLY A 38 -6.37 -1.91 2.42
N SER A 39 -6.71 -3.15 2.82
CA SER A 39 -6.04 -4.37 2.36
C SER A 39 -5.99 -4.51 0.84
N THR A 40 -7.06 -4.12 0.14
CA THR A 40 -7.13 -4.12 -1.34
C THR A 40 -6.15 -3.13 -1.97
N THR A 41 -5.94 -1.98 -1.34
CA THR A 41 -4.98 -0.98 -1.80
C THR A 41 -3.56 -1.52 -1.65
N LEU A 42 -3.25 -2.15 -0.51
CA LEU A 42 -1.97 -2.81 -0.26
C LEU A 42 -1.72 -3.94 -1.26
N GLU A 43 -2.71 -4.79 -1.54
CA GLU A 43 -2.60 -5.84 -2.54
C GLU A 43 -2.24 -5.28 -3.92
N SER A 44 -2.91 -4.20 -4.35
CA SER A 44 -2.59 -3.56 -5.63
C SER A 44 -1.16 -3.03 -5.67
N TRP A 45 -0.64 -2.45 -4.57
CA TRP A 45 0.73 -1.94 -4.52
C TRP A 45 1.75 -3.06 -4.50
N VAL A 46 1.53 -4.13 -3.74
CA VAL A 46 2.40 -5.32 -3.74
C VAL A 46 2.45 -5.97 -5.12
N ARG A 47 1.30 -6.09 -5.81
CA ARG A 47 1.25 -6.61 -7.18
C ARG A 47 1.90 -5.69 -8.20
N GLN A 48 1.99 -4.39 -7.93
CA GLN A 48 2.71 -3.45 -8.76
C GLN A 48 4.22 -3.57 -8.51
N LEU A 49 4.65 -3.61 -7.25
CA LEU A 49 6.04 -3.80 -6.83
C LEU A 49 6.65 -5.11 -7.36
N ARG A 50 5.86 -6.19 -7.44
CA ARG A 50 6.31 -7.48 -8.01
C ARG A 50 6.33 -7.52 -9.54
N ARG A 51 5.75 -6.53 -10.21
CA ARG A 51 5.70 -6.42 -11.68
C ARG A 51 6.65 -5.37 -12.22
N GLU A 52 7.15 -4.47 -11.38
CA GLU A 52 8.40 -3.75 -11.60
C GLU A 52 9.59 -4.72 -11.53
#